data_AF-A0A6J4QHD3-F1
#
_entry.id   AF-A0A6J4QHD3-F1
#
_cell.length_a   1.000
_cell.length_b   1.000
_cell.length_c   1.000
_cell.angle_alpha   90.00
_cell.angle_beta   90.00
_cell.angle_gamma   90.00
#
_symmetry.space_group_name_H-M   'P 1'
#
loop_
_entity.id
_entity.type
_entity.pdbx_description
1 polymer ?
#
loop_
_entity_poly.entity_id
_entity_poly.type
_entity_poly.pdbx_seq_one_letter_code
_entity_poly.pdbx_strand_id
1 'polypeptide(L)' 'MSVQYVVDENGKRISVVLDIEEYERMLEELEDAADARVADEVRAAVERGDDEFVPYEQAREEIMRRRAAKQ' A
#
# COMPACT_ATOMS: atom_id res chain seq x y z
N MET A 1 -14.53 -15.50 14.04
CA MET A 1 -13.74 -16.21 13.01
C MET A 1 -14.44 -17.50 12.62
N SER A 2 -15.26 -17.43 11.58
CA SER A 2 -15.85 -18.60 10.91
C SER A 2 -15.23 -18.73 9.52
N VAL A 3 -14.09 -19.41 9.42
CA VAL A 3 -13.45 -19.67 8.13
C VAL A 3 -14.02 -20.96 7.55
N GLN A 4 -14.60 -20.88 6.36
CA GLN A 4 -15.10 -22.04 5.63
C GLN A 4 -14.24 -22.27 4.39
N TYR A 5 -13.88 -23.53 4.13
CA TYR A 5 -13.09 -23.91 2.97
C TYR A 5 -13.94 -24.68 1.97
N VAL A 6 -13.83 -24.32 0.70
CA VAL A 6 -14.35 -25.13 -0.41
C VAL A 6 -13.22 -26.02 -0.90
N VAL A 7 -13.51 -27.31 -1.04
CA VAL A 7 -12.56 -28.34 -1.48
C VAL A 7 -12.97 -28.93 -2.82
N ASP A 8 -11.99 -29.37 -3.61
CA ASP A 8 -12.22 -30.16 -4.82
C ASP A 8 -12.56 -31.63 -4.50
N GLU A 9 -12.78 -32.43 -5.55
CA GLU A 9 -13.11 -33.86 -5.44
C GLU A 9 -12.03 -34.70 -4.73
N ASN A 10 -10.78 -34.22 -4.71
CA ASN A 10 -9.66 -34.87 -4.03
C ASN A 10 -9.48 -34.35 -2.59
N GLY A 11 -10.37 -33.48 -2.11
CA GLY A 11 -10.28 -32.86 -0.79
C GLY A 11 -9.27 -31.71 -0.71
N LYS A 12 -8.72 -31.23 -1.83
CA LYS A 12 -7.80 -30.09 -1.86
C LYS A 12 -8.59 -28.80 -1.74
N ARG A 13 -8.19 -27.92 -0.82
CA ARG A 13 -8.79 -26.58 -0.64
C ARG A 13 -8.50 -25.72 -1.88
N ILE A 14 -9.56 -25.17 -2.48
CA ILE A 14 -9.49 -24.35 -3.69
C ILE A 14 -10.01 -22.93 -3.48
N SER A 15 -10.87 -22.72 -2.49
CA SER A 15 -11.30 -21.38 -2.08
C SER A 15 -11.65 -21.32 -0.60
N VAL A 16 -11.81 -20.10 -0.10
CA VAL A 16 -12.18 -19.80 1.29
C VAL A 16 -13.33 -18.80 1.28
N VAL A 17 -14.28 -18.98 2.19
CA VAL A 17 -15.32 -18.00 2.51
C VAL A 17 -14.95 -17.39 3.86
N LEU A 18 -14.87 -16.07 3.88
CA LEU A 18 -14.49 -15.26 5.03
C LEU A 18 -15.60 -14.26 5.34
N ASP A 19 -15.70 -13.87 6.61
CA ASP A 19 -16.48 -12.70 7.00
C ASP A 19 -15.91 -11.46 6.30
N ILE A 20 -16.77 -10.58 5.78
CA ILE A 20 -16.32 -9.44 4.97
C ILE A 20 -15.36 -8.51 5.74
N GLU A 21 -15.65 -8.26 7.02
CA GLU A 21 -14.81 -7.45 7.91
C GLU A 21 -13.40 -8.05 8.08
N GLU A 22 -13.29 -9.38 8.08
CA GLU A 22 -11.99 -10.06 8.19
C GLU A 22 -11.19 -9.90 6.89
N TYR A 23 -11.85 -10.07 5.74
CA TYR A 23 -11.24 -9.87 4.44
C TYR A 23 -10.75 -8.43 4.27
N GLU A 24 -11.57 -7.44 4.64
CA GLU A 24 -11.20 -6.02 4.58
C GLU A 24 -10.02 -5.69 5.51
N ARG A 25 -10.01 -6.21 6.74
CA ARG A 25 -8.86 -6.04 7.64
C ARG A 25 -7.58 -6.64 7.08
N MET A 26 -7.66 -7.84 6.49
CA MET A 26 -6.50 -8.46 5.84
C MET A 26 -5.97 -7.63 4.66
N LEU A 27 -6.86 -6.99 3.89
CA LEU A 27 -6.45 -6.09 2.82
C LEU A 27 -5.75 -4.84 3.38
N GLU A 28 -6.32 -4.20 4.39
CA GLU A 28 -5.74 -3.01 5.04
C GLU A 28 -4.32 -3.32 5.58
N GLU A 29 -4.15 -4.44 6.28
CA GLU A 29 -2.83 -4.86 6.77
C GLU A 29 -1.81 -5.11 5.64
N LEU A 30 -2.27 -5.62 4.49
CA LEU A 30 -1.40 -5.83 3.32
C LEU A 30 -1.02 -4.51 2.64
N GLU A 31 -1.94 -3.56 2.57
CA GLU A 31 -1.69 -2.21 2.04
C GLU A 31 -0.68 -1.48 2.94
N ASP A 32 -0.89 -1.49 4.26
CA ASP A 32 0.03 -0.90 5.23
C ASP A 32 1.44 -1.52 5.12
N ALA A 33 1.53 -2.84 4.95
CA ALA A 33 2.81 -3.52 4.77
C ALA A 33 3.50 -3.16 3.44
N ALA A 34 2.71 -2.94 2.37
CA ALA A 34 3.25 -2.49 1.09
C ALA A 34 3.75 -1.04 1.18
N ASP A 35 2.98 -0.16 1.80
CA ASP A 35 3.35 1.25 2.00
C ASP A 35 4.61 1.38 2.88
N ALA A 36 4.73 0.57 3.94
CA ALA A 36 5.93 0.54 4.77
C ALA A 36 7.18 0.16 3.96
N ARG A 37 7.07 -0.83 3.07
CA ARG A 37 8.18 -1.24 2.19
C ARG A 37 8.59 -0.13 1.23
N VAL A 38 7.62 0.55 0.61
CA VAL A 38 7.90 1.68 -0.29
C VAL A 38 8.57 2.81 0.49
N ALA A 39 8.10 3.11 1.70
CA ALA A 39 8.71 4.12 2.55
C ALA A 39 10.17 3.79 2.89
N ASP A 40 10.47 2.53 3.22
CA ASP A 40 11.84 2.07 3.48
C ASP A 40 12.73 2.20 2.23
N GLU A 41 12.22 1.83 1.05
CA GLU A 41 12.94 1.95 -0.23
C GLU A 41 13.27 3.42 -0.55
N VAL A 42 12.29 4.32 -0.44
CA VAL A 42 12.45 5.76 -0.67
C VAL A 42 13.44 6.34 0.34
N ARG A 43 13.30 6.01 1.62
CA ARG A 43 14.22 6.46 2.66
C ARG A 43 15.66 6.03 2.37
N ALA A 44 15.86 4.77 1.96
CA ALA A 44 17.18 4.27 1.62
C ALA A 44 17.75 4.98 0.37
N ALA A 45 16.92 5.33 -0.62
CA ALA A 45 17.34 6.11 -1.78
C ALA A 45 17.80 7.53 -1.39
N VAL A 46 17.06 8.20 -0.49
CA VAL A 46 17.44 9.50 0.06
C VAL A 46 18.77 9.40 0.83
N GLU A 47 18.94 8.39 1.67
CA GLU A 47 20.17 8.18 2.45
C GLU A 47 21.40 7.92 1.56
N ARG A 48 21.22 7.29 0.39
CA ARG A 48 22.29 7.10 -0.60
C ARG A 48 22.52 8.32 -1.50
N GLY A 49 21.61 9.29 -1.49
CA GLY A 49 21.64 10.46 -2.39
C GLY A 49 21.12 10.18 -3.80
N ASP A 50 20.42 9.06 -4.01
CA ASP A 50 19.74 8.74 -5.27
C ASP A 50 18.42 9.52 -5.44
N ASP A 51 17.88 10.03 -4.32
CA ASP A 51 16.65 10.84 -4.24
C ASP A 51 16.79 11.92 -3.16
N GLU A 52 15.82 12.84 -3.07
CA GLU A 52 15.84 13.98 -2.15
C GLU A 52 14.60 14.03 -1.25
N PHE A 53 14.82 14.30 0.05
CA PHE A 53 13.73 14.62 0.96
C PHE A 53 13.27 16.06 0.75
N VAL A 54 12.02 16.22 0.32
CA VAL A 54 11.40 17.54 0.13
C VAL A 54 10.43 17.84 1.29
N PRO A 55 10.65 18.92 2.07
CA PRO A 55 9.71 19.34 3.10
C PRO A 55 8.32 19.65 2.52
N TYR A 56 7.27 19.34 3.30
CA TYR A 56 5.88 19.48 2.84
C TYR A 56 5.53 20.88 2.30
N GLU A 57 5.94 21.95 2.99
CA GLU A 57 5.64 23.31 2.57
C GLU A 57 6.27 23.64 1.20
N GLN A 58 7.50 23.21 0.96
CA GLN A 58 8.16 23.36 -0.33
C GLN A 58 7.42 22.57 -1.42
N ALA A 59 7.12 21.29 -1.16
CA ALA A 59 6.39 20.43 -2.10
C ALA A 59 5.03 21.05 -2.47
N ARG A 60 4.29 21.57 -1.48
CA ARG A 60 2.99 22.22 -1.69
C ARG A 60 3.11 23.45 -2.59
N GLU A 61 4.07 24.33 -2.31
CA GLU A 61 4.31 25.53 -3.12
C GLU A 61 4.69 25.20 -4.56
N GLU A 62 5.56 24.21 -4.76
CA GLU A 62 5.97 23.75 -6.09
C GLU A 62 4.80 23.15 -6.89
N ILE A 63 3.98 22.31 -6.26
CA ILE A 63 2.80 21.71 -6.89
C ILE A 63 1.80 22.80 -7.28
N MET A 64 1.52 23.76 -6.40
CA MET A 64 0.60 24.87 -6.69
C MET A 64 1.10 25.73 -7.85
N ARG A 65 2.38 26.10 -7.86
CA ARG A 65 2.99 26.85 -8.97
C ARG A 65 2.87 26.10 -10.30
N ARG A 66 3.15 24.80 -10.33
CA ARG A 66 3.01 23.96 -11.53
C ARG A 66 1.57 23.87 -12.03
N ARG A 67 0.58 23.86 -11.14
CA ARG A 67 -0.85 23.84 -11.49
C ARG A 67 -1.34 25.18 -12.06
N ALA A 68 -0.86 26.29 -11.51
CA ALA A 68 -1.18 27.63 -12.01
C ALA A 68 -0.55 27.91 -13.39
N ALA A 69 0.68 27.43 -13.64
CA ALA A 69 1.38 27.63 -14.91
C ALA A 69 0.84 26.78 -16.09
N LYS A 70 -0.07 25.82 -15.82
CA LYS A 70 -0.71 24.98 -16.84
C LYS A 70 -2.11 25.47 -17.24
N GLN A 71 -2.61 26.54 -16.63
CA GLN A 71 -3.86 27.24 -16.99
C GLN A 71 -3.53 28.48 -17.81
#